data_AF-A0A1F4ANN1-F1
#
_entry.id   AF-A0A1F4ANN1-F1
#
_cell.length_a   1.000
_cell.length_b   1.000
_cell.length_c   1.000
_cell.angle_alpha   90.00
_cell.angle_beta   90.00
_cell.angle_gamma   90.00
#
_symmetry.space_group_name_H-M   'P 1'
#
loop_
_entity.id
_entity.type
_entity.pdbx_description
1 polymer ?
#
loop_
_entity_poly.entity_id
_entity_poly.type
_entity_poly.pdbx_seq_one_letter_code
_entity_poly.pdbx_strand_id
1 'polypeptide(L)' 'MAENQKRWLRDYEVEVASAGRFKKSTLRKDRIGAQLFPFHRVGKTVLYDLAELNTTVESARFGGKVGTKARAKQAA' A
#
# COMPACT_ATOMS: atom_id res chain seq x y z
N MET A 1 -13.14 -18.65 -4.96
CA MET A 1 -13.34 -17.43 -5.77
C MET A 1 -12.90 -16.22 -4.96
N ALA A 2 -11.82 -15.57 -5.39
CA ALA A 2 -11.45 -14.18 -5.13
C ALA A 2 -10.06 -14.02 -5.74
N GLU A 3 -10.02 -13.86 -7.05
CA GLU A 3 -8.80 -13.46 -7.73
C GLU A 3 -8.39 -12.13 -7.10
N ASN A 4 -7.30 -12.15 -6.34
CA ASN A 4 -6.76 -11.01 -5.63
C ASN A 4 -6.14 -10.07 -6.67
N GLN A 5 -6.99 -9.48 -7.53
CA GLN A 5 -6.57 -8.56 -8.56
C GLN A 5 -5.96 -7.36 -7.85
N LYS A 6 -4.64 -7.22 -7.99
CA LYS A 6 -3.90 -6.04 -7.54
C LYS A 6 -4.57 -4.81 -8.12
N ARG A 7 -5.35 -4.12 -7.29
CA ARG A 7 -6.12 -2.97 -7.69
C ARG A 7 -5.36 -1.77 -7.19
N TRP A 8 -4.65 -1.12 -8.12
CA TRP A 8 -3.95 0.11 -7.85
C TRP A 8 -4.98 1.23 -7.64
N LEU A 9 -5.13 1.66 -6.39
CA LEU A 9 -6.12 2.63 -5.95
C LEU A 9 -5.43 3.94 -5.54
N ARG A 10 -6.05 5.07 -5.86
CA ARG A 10 -5.61 6.40 -5.38
C ARG A 10 -6.00 6.63 -3.93
N ASP A 11 -5.46 7.67 -3.31
CA ASP A 11 -5.71 7.97 -1.89
C ASP A 11 -7.20 8.08 -1.50
N TYR A 12 -8.06 8.61 -2.37
CA TYR A 12 -9.52 8.66 -2.10
C TYR A 12 -10.21 7.30 -2.30
N GLU A 13 -9.74 6.50 -3.26
CA GLU A 13 -10.32 5.19 -3.55
C GLU A 13 -9.97 4.18 -2.47
N VAL A 14 -8.76 4.27 -1.91
CA VAL A 14 -8.35 3.49 -0.75
C VAL A 14 -9.21 3.82 0.45
N GLU A 15 -9.52 5.09 0.70
CA GLU A 15 -10.38 5.50 1.82
C GLU A 15 -11.79 4.91 1.69
N VAL A 16 -12.38 4.98 0.49
CA VAL A 16 -13.70 4.39 0.20
C VAL A 16 -13.66 2.86 0.31
N ALA A 17 -12.69 2.22 -0.34
CA ALA A 17 -12.57 0.75 -0.37
C ALA A 17 -12.22 0.15 0.99
N SER A 18 -11.52 0.90 1.85
CA SER A 18 -11.19 0.49 3.21
C SER A 18 -12.24 0.89 4.25
N ALA A 19 -13.39 1.44 3.82
CA ALA A 19 -14.44 1.95 4.69
C ALA A 19 -13.92 2.93 5.77
N GLY A 20 -12.96 3.79 5.39
CA GLY A 20 -12.36 4.79 6.28
C GLY A 20 -11.25 4.29 7.20
N ARG A 21 -10.85 3.01 7.10
CA ARG A 21 -9.73 2.44 7.87
C ARG A 21 -8.40 3.07 7.48
N PHE A 22 -8.20 3.37 6.20
CA PHE A 22 -7.06 4.12 5.70
C PHE A 22 -7.52 5.50 5.22
N LYS A 23 -7.25 6.55 6.01
CA LYS A 23 -7.59 7.92 5.63
C LYS A 23 -6.59 8.48 4.62
N LYS A 24 -7.09 9.18 3.60
CA LYS A 24 -6.30 9.94 2.61
C LYS A 24 -5.28 10.86 3.27
N SER A 25 -5.68 11.56 4.34
CA SER A 25 -4.82 12.47 5.10
C SER A 25 -3.63 11.73 5.73
N THR A 26 -3.86 10.52 6.24
CA THR A 26 -2.82 9.66 6.83
C THR A 26 -1.86 9.15 5.77
N LEU A 27 -2.37 8.65 4.63
CA LEU A 27 -1.54 8.20 3.51
C LEU A 27 -0.65 9.33 2.96
N ARG A 28 -1.19 10.55 2.88
CA ARG A 28 -0.42 11.74 2.45
C ARG A 28 0.68 12.11 3.44
N LYS A 29 0.38 12.13 4.74
CA LYS A 29 1.37 12.39 5.80
C LYS A 29 2.46 11.32 5.81
N ASP A 30 2.05 10.06 5.71
CA ASP A 30 2.97 8.93 5.68
C ASP A 30 3.96 9.03 4.52
N ARG A 31 3.48 9.35 3.31
CA ARG A 31 4.32 9.51 2.12
C ARG A 31 5.42 10.57 2.28
N ILE A 32 5.16 11.62 3.05
CA ILE A 32 6.11 12.74 3.26
C ILE A 32 7.07 12.43 4.41
N GLY A 33 6.59 11.72 5.43
CA GLY A 33 7.35 11.41 6.64
C GLY A 33 7.90 9.99 6.64
N ALA A 34 7.13 9.08 7.24
CA ALA A 34 7.62 7.78 7.69
C ALA A 34 7.66 6.69 6.60
N GLN A 35 6.93 6.85 5.50
CA GLN A 35 6.79 5.88 4.40
C GLN A 35 6.53 4.44 4.88
N LEU A 36 5.64 4.29 5.87
CA LEU A 36 5.29 3.00 6.45
C LEU A 36 4.47 2.16 5.48
N PHE A 37 3.65 2.81 4.64
CA PHE A 37 2.76 2.11 3.71
C PHE A 37 3.41 1.97 2.33
N PRO A 38 3.41 0.75 1.75
CA PRO A 38 3.90 0.57 0.39
C PRO A 38 3.02 1.36 -0.59
N PHE A 39 3.67 2.14 -1.44
CA PHE A 39 3.00 2.90 -2.50
C PHE A 39 3.74 2.75 -3.82
N HIS A 40 2.98 2.83 -4.90
CA HIS A 40 3.49 2.82 -6.25
C HIS A 40 3.33 4.20 -6.88
N ARG A 41 4.41 4.75 -7.42
CA ARG A 41 4.39 6.06 -8.08
C ARG A 41 4.57 5.88 -9.58
N VAL A 42 3.58 6.36 -10.34
CA VAL A 42 3.60 6.40 -11.81
C VAL A 42 3.54 7.87 -12.22
N GLY A 43 4.69 8.45 -12.57
CA GLY A 43 4.84 9.88 -12.83
C GLY A 43 4.49 10.75 -11.61
N LYS A 44 3.42 11.56 -11.72
CA LYS A 44 2.90 12.39 -10.63
C LYS A 44 1.79 11.70 -9.82
N THR A 45 1.35 10.52 -10.25
CA THR A 45 0.26 9.77 -9.61
C THR A 45 0.83 8.80 -8.58
N VAL A 46 0.24 8.79 -7.39
CA VAL A 46 0.54 7.83 -6.34
C VAL A 46 -0.63 6.88 -6.20
N LEU A 47 -0.33 5.60 -6.20
CA LEU A 47 -1.26 4.49 -6.16
C LEU A 47 -0.87 3.58 -4.99
N TYR A 48 -1.85 2.93 -4.41
CA TYR A 48 -1.68 1.98 -3.33
C TYR A 48 -2.40 0.71 -3.69
N ASP A 49 -1.90 -0.41 -3.21
CA ASP A 49 -2.61 -1.67 -3.28
C ASP A 49 -3.24 -1.96 -1.91
N LEU A 50 -4.55 -2.17 -1.89
CA LEU A 50 -5.28 -2.37 -0.64
C LEU A 50 -4.82 -3.64 0.09
N ALA A 51 -4.44 -4.69 -0.65
CA ALA A 51 -3.95 -5.92 -0.05
C ALA A 51 -2.58 -5.69 0.59
N GLU A 52 -1.66 -4.99 -0.08
CA GLU A 52 -0.36 -4.62 0.52
C GLU A 52 -0.51 -3.74 1.76
N LEU A 53 -1.45 -2.78 1.75
CA LEU A 53 -1.74 -1.97 2.93
C LEU A 53 -2.23 -2.82 4.11
N ASN A 54 -3.17 -3.75 3.86
CA ASN A 54 -3.67 -4.65 4.90
C ASN A 54 -2.57 -5.58 5.42
N THR A 55 -1.77 -6.19 4.53
CA THR A 55 -0.61 -7.01 4.91
C THR A 55 0.40 -6.23 5.74
N THR A 56 0.64 -4.96 5.42
CA THR A 56 1.54 -4.09 6.19
C THR A 56 1.01 -3.86 7.60
N VAL A 57 -0.28 -3.58 7.75
CA VAL A 57 -0.92 -3.40 9.07
C VAL A 57 -0.89 -4.71 9.87
N GLU A 58 -1.20 -5.84 9.23
CA GLU A 58 -1.14 -7.14 9.87
C GLU A 58 0.29 -7.48 10.31
N SER A 59 1.29 -7.25 9.46
CA SER A 59 2.67 -7.56 9.84
C SER A 59 3.23 -6.63 10.91
N ALA A 60 2.87 -5.35 10.90
CA ALA A 60 3.21 -4.41 11.97
C ALA A 60 2.58 -4.82 13.31
N ARG A 61 1.37 -5.39 13.28
CA ARG A 61 0.63 -5.83 14.47
C ARG A 61 1.17 -7.13 15.05
N PHE A 62 1.71 -8.02 14.22
CA PHE A 62 2.21 -9.34 14.64
C PHE A 62 3.75 -9.42 14.80
N GLY A 63 4.47 -8.30 14.75
CA GLY A 63 5.93 -8.28 14.98
C GLY A 63 6.74 -9.04 13.93
N GLY A 64 6.16 -9.29 12.75
CA GLY A 64 6.81 -9.98 11.66
C GLY A 64 7.74 -9.03 10.90
N LYS A 65 9.05 -9.30 10.94
CA LYS A 65 10.01 -8.76 9.96
C LYS A 65 9.48 -9.08 8.56
N VAL A 66 8.84 -8.13 7.89
CA VAL A 66 8.53 -8.26 6.46
C VAL A 66 9.86 -8.16 5.76
N GLY A 67 10.42 -9.33 5.43
CA GLY A 67 11.55 -9.43 4.54
C GLY A 67 11.24 -8.61 3.30
N THR A 68 12.06 -7.60 3.08
CA THR A 68 12.19 -6.84 1.85
C THR A 68 12.32 -7.85 0.71
N LYS A 69 11.20 -8.32 0.14
CA LYS A 69 11.23 -8.96 -1.17
C LYS A 69 11.52 -7.84 -2.14
N ALA A 70 12.82 -7.61 -2.31
CA ALA A 70 13.41 -6.93 -3.42
C ALA A 70 12.57 -7.28 -4.66
N ARG A 71 11.90 -6.25 -5.18
CA ARG A 71 11.25 -6.28 -6.47
C ARG A 71 12.32 -6.72 -7.45
N ALA A 72 12.29 -8.01 -7.79
CA ALA A 72 13.18 -8.60 -8.76
C ALA A 72 13.05 -7.76 -10.04
N LYS A 73 14.16 -7.14 -10.39
CA LYS A 73 14.40 -6.49 -11.66
C LYS A 73 14.16 -7.55 -12.73
N GLN A 74 12.96 -7.59 -13.33
CA GLN A 74 12.77 -8.27 -14.60
C GLN A 74 13.60 -7.46 -15.61
N ALA A 75 14.78 -7.98 -15.90
CA ALA A 75 15.65 -7.56 -16.98
C ALA A 75 15.87 -8.79 -17.87
N ALA A 76 15.90 -8.51 -19.17
CA ALA A 76 16.00 -9.40 -20.33
C ALA A 76 14.67 -9.98 -20.81
#